data_AF-A0A0V7ZCM0-F1
#
_entry.id   AF-A0A0V7ZCM0-F1
#
_cell.length_a   1.000
_cell.length_b   1.000
_cell.length_c   1.000
_cell.angle_alpha   90.00
_cell.angle_beta   90.00
_cell.angle_gamma   90.00
#
_symmetry.space_group_name_H-M   'P 1'
#
loop_
_entity.id
_entity.type
_entity.pdbx_description
1 polymer ?
#
loop_
_entity_poly.entity_id
_entity_poly.type
_entity_poly.pdbx_seq_one_letter_code
_entity_poly.pdbx_strand_id
1 'polypeptide(L)'
;MSNNLSNNLQQIAINSGLALASQNNGTAFSLQINNGYNIDIAQLGKDKYSLTLTEFAPIGNCAEITAHYKNLEFVINWLVEYSDQHKENIAIPETIH
;
A
#
# COMPACT_ATOMS: atom_id res chain seq x y z
N MET A 1 -1.46 -26.27 -3.07
CA MET A 1 -2.68 -25.49 -3.34
C MET A 1 -2.49 -24.06 -2.84
N SER A 2 -1.75 -23.22 -3.56
CA SER A 2 -1.35 -21.87 -3.08
C SER A 2 -1.79 -20.74 -4.02
N ASN A 3 -3.03 -20.78 -4.53
CA ASN A 3 -3.46 -19.86 -5.58
C ASN A 3 -4.63 -18.92 -5.22
N ASN A 4 -5.27 -19.04 -4.06
CA ASN A 4 -6.43 -18.17 -3.75
C ASN A 4 -6.02 -16.80 -3.18
N LEU A 5 -5.07 -16.74 -2.26
CA LEU A 5 -4.71 -15.48 -1.62
C LEU A 5 -4.06 -14.50 -2.60
N SER A 6 -3.12 -15.01 -3.40
CA SER A 6 -2.42 -14.23 -4.41
C SER A 6 -3.34 -13.61 -5.45
N ASN A 7 -4.28 -14.40 -5.97
CA ASN A 7 -5.24 -13.93 -6.95
C ASN A 7 -6.19 -12.89 -6.35
N ASN A 8 -6.59 -13.07 -5.08
CA ASN A 8 -7.47 -12.13 -4.42
C ASN A 8 -6.78 -10.78 -4.11
N LEU A 9 -5.52 -10.79 -3.67
CA LEU A 9 -4.76 -9.55 -3.45
C LEU A 9 -4.48 -8.80 -4.77
N GLN A 10 -4.21 -9.53 -5.85
CA GLN A 10 -4.14 -8.94 -7.20
C GLN A 10 -5.49 -8.34 -7.62
N GLN A 11 -6.60 -9.01 -7.36
CA GLN A 11 -7.94 -8.48 -7.67
C GLN A 11 -8.25 -7.22 -6.85
N ILE A 12 -7.90 -7.19 -5.57
CA ILE A 12 -8.06 -6.01 -4.72
C ILE A 12 -7.23 -4.85 -5.27
N ALA A 13 -5.97 -5.08 -5.66
CA ALA A 13 -5.14 -4.05 -6.28
C ALA A 13 -5.77 -3.47 -7.55
N ILE A 14 -6.32 -4.33 -8.42
CA ILE A 14 -7.03 -3.91 -9.64
C ILE A 14 -8.27 -3.09 -9.29
N ASN A 15 -9.08 -3.52 -8.32
CA ASN A 15 -10.27 -2.81 -7.89
C ASN A 15 -9.95 -1.42 -7.31
N SER A 16 -8.81 -1.30 -6.62
CA SER A 16 -8.30 -0.05 -6.08
C SER A 16 -7.60 0.84 -7.12
N GLY A 17 -7.49 0.40 -8.38
CA GLY A 17 -6.80 1.14 -9.44
C GLY A 17 -5.28 1.22 -9.26
N LEU A 18 -4.70 0.30 -8.48
CA LEU A 18 -3.27 0.27 -8.15
C LEU A 18 -2.50 -0.65 -9.09
N ALA A 19 -1.24 -0.31 -9.34
CA ALA A 19 -0.33 -1.17 -10.07
C ALA A 19 0.36 -2.16 -9.12
N LEU A 20 0.49 -3.42 -9.54
CA LEU A 20 1.29 -4.40 -8.80
C LEU A 20 2.78 -4.12 -9.05
N ALA A 21 3.51 -3.73 -8.02
CA ALA A 21 4.95 -3.46 -8.12
C ALA A 21 5.77 -4.75 -7.97
N SER A 22 5.41 -5.61 -7.01
CA SER A 22 6.05 -6.92 -6.83
C SER A 22 5.19 -7.89 -6.04
N GLN A 23 5.47 -9.19 -6.20
CA GLN A 23 4.83 -10.28 -5.49
C GLN A 23 5.87 -11.35 -5.17
N ASN A 24 6.01 -11.72 -3.89
CA ASN A 24 6.90 -12.79 -3.47
C ASN A 24 6.09 -13.94 -2.86
N ASN A 25 5.95 -15.03 -3.62
CA ASN A 25 5.43 -16.34 -3.18
C ASN A 25 4.16 -16.33 -2.29
N GLY A 26 3.33 -15.29 -2.40
CA GLY A 26 2.11 -15.14 -1.62
C GLY A 26 2.29 -14.62 -0.18
N THR A 27 3.52 -14.36 0.27
CA THR A 27 3.81 -13.88 1.64
C THR A 27 4.02 -12.37 1.72
N ALA A 28 4.45 -11.75 0.63
CA ALA A 28 4.61 -10.30 0.51
C ALA A 28 4.14 -9.80 -0.86
N PHE A 29 3.44 -8.67 -0.87
CA PHE A 29 2.94 -7.96 -2.04
C PHE A 29 3.29 -6.49 -1.91
N SER A 30 3.60 -5.83 -3.02
CA SER A 30 3.81 -4.39 -3.04
C SER A 30 2.93 -3.77 -4.12
N LEU A 31 2.14 -2.77 -3.75
CA LEU A 31 1.25 -2.03 -4.63
C LEU A 31 1.78 -0.61 -4.80
N GLN A 32 1.90 -0.16 -6.05
CA GLN A 32 2.32 1.19 -6.36
C GLN A 32 1.11 2.11 -6.47
N ILE A 33 1.17 3.22 -5.73
CA ILE A 33 0.24 4.33 -5.85
C ILE A 33 0.89 5.38 -6.78
N ASN A 34 0.13 5.85 -7.77
CA ASN A 34 0.63 6.74 -8.84
C ASN A 34 1.15 8.10 -8.34
N ASN A 35 1.00 8.41 -7.06
CA ASN A 35 1.40 9.65 -6.41
C ASN A 35 2.80 9.58 -5.75
N GLY A 36 3.55 8.49 -5.94
CA GLY A 36 4.90 8.35 -5.38
C GLY A 36 4.95 7.59 -4.05
N TYR A 37 3.91 6.83 -3.74
CA TYR A 37 3.85 5.95 -2.57
C TYR A 37 3.73 4.48 -2.98
N ASN A 38 4.11 3.59 -2.06
CA ASN A 38 3.86 2.15 -2.15
C ASN A 38 3.13 1.65 -0.91
N ILE A 39 2.30 0.63 -1.08
CA ILE A 39 1.72 -0.16 0.00
C ILE A 39 2.36 -1.54 -0.03
N ASP A 40 3.19 -1.83 0.96
CA ASP A 40 3.77 -3.15 1.18
C ASP A 40 2.88 -3.96 2.10
N ILE A 41 2.40 -5.10 1.62
CA ILE A 41 1.48 -6.00 2.31
C ILE A 41 2.22 -7.28 2.66
N ALA A 42 2.39 -7.55 3.95
CA ALA A 42 3.00 -8.77 4.46
C ALA A 42 1.97 -9.64 5.18
N GLN A 43 1.94 -10.94 4.87
CA GLN A 43 1.06 -11.87 5.57
C GLN A 43 1.67 -12.23 6.94
N LEU A 44 0.98 -11.86 8.03
CA LEU A 44 1.37 -12.18 9.41
C LEU A 44 0.76 -13.49 9.92
N GLY A 45 -0.29 -13.97 9.25
CA GLY A 45 -0.99 -15.20 9.58
C GLY A 45 -2.12 -15.48 8.59
N LYS A 46 -2.87 -16.55 8.83
CA LYS A 46 -3.92 -17.04 7.90
C LYS A 46 -4.87 -15.94 7.42
N ASP A 47 -5.27 -15.04 8.32
CA ASP A 47 -6.24 -13.97 8.04
C ASP A 47 -5.76 -12.58 8.49
N LYS A 48 -4.46 -12.40 8.72
CA LYS A 48 -3.87 -11.17 9.28
C LYS A 48 -2.72 -10.68 8.41
N TYR A 49 -2.72 -9.40 8.10
CA TYR A 49 -1.79 -8.74 7.18
C TYR A 49 -1.25 -7.47 7.83
N SER A 50 0.04 -7.19 7.65
CA SER A 50 0.61 -5.86 7.87
C SER A 50 0.61 -5.12 6.54
N LEU A 51 0.22 -3.85 6.56
CA LEU A 51 0.25 -2.94 5.42
C LEU A 51 1.11 -1.75 5.82
N THR A 52 2.18 -1.51 5.06
CA THR A 52 3.09 -0.39 5.29
C THR A 52 3.02 0.55 4.10
N LEU A 53 2.70 1.81 4.35
CA LEU A 53 2.75 2.88 3.36
C LEU A 53 4.13 3.55 3.39
N THR A 54 4.82 3.51 2.26
CA THR A 54 6.19 4.03 2.12
C THR A 54 6.23 5.05 0.98
N GLU A 55 6.84 6.22 1.22
CA GLU A 55 7.08 7.22 0.18
C GLU A 55 8.38 6.92 -0.59
N PHE A 56 8.40 7.11 -1.91
CA PHE A 56 9.59 6.85 -2.72
C PHE A 56 10.73 7.86 -2.47
N ALA A 57 10.41 9.13 -2.18
CA ALA A 57 11.41 10.17 -1.93
C ALA A 57 10.78 11.44 -1.32
N PRO A 58 11.25 11.93 -0.15
CA PRO A 58 12.25 11.30 0.72
C PRO A 58 11.75 9.94 1.24
N ILE A 59 12.61 8.92 1.24
CA ILE A 59 12.21 7.57 1.69
C ILE A 59 11.83 7.66 3.18
N GLY A 60 10.55 7.47 3.46
CA GLY A 60 10.00 7.52 4.80
C GLY A 60 8.81 6.57 4.94
N ASN A 61 8.72 5.90 6.09
CA ASN A 61 7.52 5.16 6.44
C ASN A 61 6.46 6.17 6.89
N CYS A 62 5.34 6.22 6.17
CA CYS A 62 4.27 7.18 6.43
C CYS A 62 3.17 6.61 7.31
N ALA A 63 2.90 5.31 7.19
CA ALA A 63 1.92 4.60 8.02
C ALA A 63 2.19 3.10 8.05
N GLU A 64 1.88 2.45 9.17
CA GLU A 64 1.82 0.99 9.28
C GLU A 64 0.50 0.57 9.93
N ILE A 65 -0.23 -0.34 9.29
CA ILE A 65 -1.54 -0.80 9.73
C ILE A 65 -1.59 -2.32 9.67
N THR A 66 -2.02 -2.93 10.76
CA THR A 66 -2.39 -4.34 10.79
C THR A 66 -3.87 -4.51 10.49
N ALA A 67 -4.21 -5.31 9.48
CA ALA A 67 -5.59 -5.56 9.05
C ALA A 67 -5.92 -7.04 8.95
N HIS A 68 -7.21 -7.35 9.06
CA HIS A 68 -7.75 -8.66 8.72
C HIS A 68 -8.07 -8.75 7.22
N TYR A 69 -8.03 -9.96 6.66
CA TYR A 69 -8.34 -10.19 5.23
C TYR A 69 -9.65 -9.53 4.76
N LYS A 70 -10.72 -9.67 5.54
CA LYS A 70 -12.03 -9.09 5.22
C LYS A 70 -12.04 -7.55 5.09
N ASN A 71 -11.03 -6.88 5.62
CA ASN A 71 -10.91 -5.42 5.64
C ASN A 71 -9.77 -4.91 4.73
N LEU A 72 -9.08 -5.79 4.00
CA LEU A 72 -7.88 -5.45 3.24
C LEU A 72 -8.16 -4.37 2.18
N GLU A 73 -9.22 -4.53 1.39
CA GLU A 73 -9.63 -3.56 0.36
C GLU A 73 -9.95 -2.19 0.95
N PHE A 74 -10.70 -2.15 2.06
CA PHE A 74 -11.01 -0.92 2.78
C PHE A 74 -9.73 -0.20 3.26
N VAL A 75 -8.81 -0.93 3.89
CA VAL A 75 -7.57 -0.34 4.42
C VAL A 75 -6.66 0.13 3.29
N ILE A 76 -6.58 -0.61 2.17
CA ILE A 76 -5.83 -0.19 0.98
C ILE A 76 -6.39 1.12 0.43
N ASN A 77 -7.71 1.22 0.24
CA ASN A 77 -8.33 2.45 -0.26
C ASN A 77 -8.10 3.62 0.71
N TRP A 78 -8.21 3.38 2.02
CA TRP A 78 -7.90 4.41 3.02
C TRP A 78 -6.43 4.86 2.95
N LEU A 79 -5.48 3.96 2.73
CA LEU A 79 -4.06 4.31 2.57
C LEU A 79 -3.79 5.12 1.29
N VAL A 80 -4.52 4.82 0.20
CA VAL A 80 -4.48 5.62 -1.03
C VAL A 80 -4.98 7.04 -0.75
N GLU A 81 -6.17 7.18 -0.16
CA GLU A 81 -6.72 8.49 0.22
C GLU A 81 -5.80 9.25 1.19
N TYR A 82 -5.23 8.56 2.18
CA TYR A 82 -4.27 9.12 3.11
C TYR A 82 -3.02 9.65 2.40
N SER A 83 -2.49 8.88 1.44
CA SER A 83 -1.31 9.29 0.66
C SER A 83 -1.57 10.52 -0.20
N ASP A 84 -2.78 10.66 -0.77
CA ASP A 84 -3.16 11.84 -1.54
C ASP A 84 -3.25 13.10 -0.67
N GLN A 85 -3.76 12.98 0.57
CA GLN A 85 -3.80 14.10 1.52
C GLN A 85 -2.40 14.49 2.03
N HIS A 86 -1.48 13.53 2.19
CA HIS A 86 -0.14 13.79 2.72
C HIS A 86 0.85 14.27 1.65
N LYS A 87 0.54 14.09 0.36
CA LYS A 87 1.26 14.71 -0.75
C LYS A 87 1.27 16.24 -0.68
N GLU A 88 0.19 16.84 -0.17
CA GLU A 88 0.04 18.31 -0.10
C GLU A 88 0.88 18.95 1.02
N ASN A 89 1.43 18.18 1.96
CA ASN A 89 2.25 18.71 3.05
C ASN A 89 3.75 18.80 2.70
N ILE A 90 4.12 18.47 1.46
CA ILE A 90 5.43 18.76 0.86
C ILE A 90 5.25 19.81 -0.25
N ALA A 91 4.46 20.85 0.01
CA ALA A 91 4.79 22.14 -0.57
C ALA A 91 6.14 22.56 0.03
N ILE A 92 7.22 22.26 -0.68
CA ILE A 92 8.54 22.85 -0.44
C ILE A 92 8.27 24.34 -0.20
N PRO A 93 8.61 24.92 0.97
CA PRO A 93 8.60 26.37 1.06
C PRO A 93 9.63 26.81 0.02
N GLU A 94 9.16 27.38 -1.09
CA GLU A 94 9.99 28.18 -1.98
C GLU A 94 10.61 29.26 -1.10
N THR A 95 11.77 28.96 -0.51
CA THR A 95 12.63 29.99 0.06
C THR A 95 13.36 30.58 -1.13
N ILE A 96 12.65 31.45 -1.84
CA ILE A 96 13.27 32.50 -2.63
C ILE A 96 13.76 33.51 -1.59
N HIS A 97 15.07 33.57 -1.37
CA HIS A 97 15.88 34.80 -1.25
C HIS A 97 17.36 34.44 -1.08
#